data_AF-R9KJ52-F1
#
_entry.id   AF-R9KJ52-F1
#
_cell.length_a   1.000
_cell.length_b   1.000
_cell.length_c   1.000
_cell.angle_alpha   90.00
_cell.angle_beta   90.00
_cell.angle_gamma   90.00
#
_symmetry.space_group_name_H-M   'P 1'
#
loop_
_entity.id
_entity.type
_entity.pdbx_description
1 polymer ?
#
loop_
_entity_poly.entity_id
_entity_poly.type
_entity_poly.pdbx_seq_one_letter_code
_entity_poly.pdbx_strand_id
1 'polypeptide(L)'
;MKRKTIFSIVTIFIFIFMVSMPIAASAKGTPSSKHVSEYAQLGIIKKDDAFFYKNKRIRIFFDERADRSFEYSFVDIDGTIDIRLLRNKAGDISRLKRIPKKKANKILKDMLGFVPKHPTENTKPHKKKEYTDIERCQLKDVPVGIKKVIKKRCTKNKWYIIKSSNRDYVYFKKVPKDFAFQIIGKNLNIHDIGKKKKNGSVLLSIGRNFNFTLTYNSKPVKTIIIKAK
;
A
#
# COMPACT_ATOMS: atom_id res chain seq x y z
N MET A 1 37.91 -29.26 57.97
CA MET A 1 37.08 -29.62 56.80
C MET A 1 36.51 -28.33 56.19
N LYS A 2 37.00 -27.84 55.04
CA LYS A 2 36.44 -28.06 53.68
C LYS A 2 34.90 -27.93 53.70
N ARG A 3 34.22 -26.97 53.05
CA ARG A 3 34.39 -26.43 51.69
C ARG A 3 33.67 -25.07 51.56
N LYS A 4 34.32 -24.09 50.93
CA LYS A 4 33.65 -22.92 50.32
C LYS A 4 32.93 -23.37 49.04
N THR A 5 31.75 -22.85 48.75
CA THR A 5 31.22 -22.84 47.37
C THR A 5 30.39 -21.58 47.15
N ILE A 6 30.96 -20.71 46.32
CA ILE A 6 30.31 -19.59 45.66
C ILE A 6 29.70 -20.16 44.37
N PHE A 7 28.40 -19.99 44.16
CA PHE A 7 27.74 -20.05 42.85
C PHE A 7 26.74 -18.89 42.86
N SER A 8 27.08 -17.76 42.26
CA SER A 8 27.09 -17.45 40.82
C SER A 8 25.68 -17.22 40.27
N ILE A 9 25.52 -15.98 39.82
CA ILE A 9 24.40 -15.35 39.13
C ILE A 9 23.87 -16.24 38.00
N VAL A 10 22.56 -16.50 38.00
CA VAL A 10 21.75 -16.41 36.77
C VAL A 10 20.39 -15.85 37.16
N THR A 11 20.23 -14.55 36.97
CA THR A 11 18.93 -13.90 36.93
C THR A 11 18.17 -14.50 35.75
N ILE A 12 17.29 -15.46 36.04
CA ILE A 12 16.35 -16.01 35.07
C ILE A 12 15.41 -14.87 34.66
N PHE A 13 15.73 -14.20 33.55
CA PHE A 13 14.77 -13.45 32.78
C PHE A 13 13.81 -14.48 32.17
N ILE A 14 12.74 -14.78 32.88
CA ILE A 14 11.55 -15.38 32.28
C ILE A 14 11.04 -14.36 31.26
N PHE A 15 11.51 -14.50 30.02
CA PHE A 15 10.80 -14.05 28.83
C PHE A 15 9.54 -14.90 28.76
N ILE A 16 8.50 -14.52 29.52
CA ILE A 16 7.15 -14.86 29.12
C ILE A 16 6.99 -14.16 27.78
N PHE A 17 7.16 -14.93 26.71
CA PHE A 17 6.52 -14.64 25.44
C PHE A 17 5.03 -14.51 25.75
N MET A 18 4.58 -13.29 26.07
CA MET A 18 3.23 -12.89 25.75
C MET A 18 3.18 -12.92 24.23
N VAL A 19 2.91 -14.10 23.68
CA VAL A 19 2.18 -14.23 22.43
C VAL A 19 0.93 -13.41 22.66
N SER A 20 0.99 -12.17 22.20
CA SER A 20 -0.16 -11.31 22.04
C SER A 20 -1.03 -12.00 20.99
N MET A 21 -1.85 -12.94 21.43
CA MET A 21 -2.97 -13.39 20.63
C MET A 21 -3.77 -12.12 20.34
N PRO A 22 -3.93 -11.73 19.07
CA PRO A 22 -4.81 -10.62 18.76
C PRO A 22 -6.19 -11.03 19.26
N ILE A 23 -6.74 -10.24 20.19
CA ILE A 23 -8.14 -10.33 20.59
C ILE A 23 -8.96 -9.89 19.37
N ALA A 24 -9.14 -10.82 18.44
CA ALA A 24 -9.96 -10.66 17.26
C ALA A 24 -11.34 -11.23 17.59
N ALA A 25 -12.18 -10.41 18.22
CA ALA A 25 -13.62 -10.62 18.17
C ALA A 25 -14.11 -10.23 16.76
N SER A 26 -13.90 -11.12 15.79
CA SER A 26 -14.54 -11.06 14.47
C SER A 26 -14.89 -12.49 14.06
N ALA A 27 -16.10 -12.69 13.56
CA ALA A 27 -16.49 -13.94 12.92
C ALA A 27 -15.44 -14.26 11.83
N LYS A 28 -14.77 -15.41 11.98
CA LYS A 28 -13.75 -15.91 11.04
C LYS A 28 -14.40 -16.25 9.71
N GLY A 29 -14.63 -15.26 8.87
CA GLY A 29 -15.00 -15.42 7.48
C GLY A 29 -13.87 -14.90 6.60
N THR A 30 -13.46 -15.65 5.58
CA THR A 30 -12.81 -15.05 4.42
C THR A 30 -13.94 -14.66 3.47
N PRO A 31 -13.97 -13.43 2.92
CA PRO A 31 -15.01 -13.07 1.96
C PRO A 31 -14.88 -13.97 0.74
N SER A 32 -16.02 -14.27 0.09
CA SER A 32 -16.02 -15.07 -1.13
C SER A 32 -15.12 -14.44 -2.21
N SER A 33 -14.61 -15.25 -3.13
CA SER A 33 -13.80 -14.76 -4.27
C SER A 33 -14.54 -13.71 -5.10
N LYS A 34 -15.87 -13.85 -5.22
CA LYS A 34 -16.78 -12.86 -5.81
C LYS A 34 -16.70 -11.52 -5.07
N HIS A 35 -16.90 -11.51 -3.76
CA HIS A 35 -16.87 -10.26 -2.96
C HIS A 35 -15.48 -9.62 -2.96
N VAL A 36 -14.40 -10.40 -2.90
CA VAL A 36 -13.04 -9.86 -3.05
C VAL A 36 -12.88 -9.11 -4.38
N SER A 37 -13.44 -9.67 -5.47
CA SER A 37 -13.40 -9.04 -6.79
C SER A 37 -14.22 -7.75 -6.84
N GLU A 38 -15.39 -7.72 -6.22
CA GLU A 38 -16.25 -6.53 -6.10
C GLU A 38 -15.55 -5.43 -5.27
N TYR A 39 -14.91 -5.78 -4.16
CA TYR A 39 -14.15 -4.83 -3.33
C TYR A 39 -12.98 -4.22 -4.11
N ALA A 40 -12.26 -5.04 -4.89
CA ALA A 40 -11.15 -4.58 -5.71
C ALA A 40 -11.58 -3.54 -6.76
N GLN A 41 -12.77 -3.69 -7.35
CA GLN A 41 -13.33 -2.68 -8.29
C GLN A 41 -13.56 -1.32 -7.63
N LEU A 42 -13.77 -1.29 -6.31
CA LEU A 42 -13.95 -0.08 -5.51
C LEU A 42 -12.61 0.46 -4.94
N GLY A 43 -11.48 -0.14 -5.31
CA GLY A 43 -10.16 0.23 -4.79
C GLY A 43 -9.89 -0.25 -3.37
N ILE A 44 -10.65 -1.25 -2.89
CA ILE A 44 -10.40 -1.95 -1.63
C ILE A 44 -9.58 -3.20 -1.94
N ILE A 45 -8.32 -3.22 -1.50
CA ILE A 45 -7.34 -4.24 -1.89
C ILE A 45 -6.98 -5.06 -0.66
N LYS A 46 -7.09 -6.40 -0.77
CA LYS A 46 -6.53 -7.32 0.22
C LYS A 46 -5.03 -7.51 -0.04
N LYS A 47 -4.20 -7.29 0.97
CA LYS A 47 -2.76 -7.61 0.97
C LYS A 47 -2.49 -8.43 2.23
N ASP A 48 -2.00 -9.65 2.03
CA ASP A 48 -1.84 -10.62 3.12
C ASP A 48 -3.14 -10.75 3.93
N ASP A 49 -3.10 -10.40 5.22
CA ASP A 49 -4.22 -10.53 6.14
C ASP A 49 -5.02 -9.23 6.35
N ALA A 50 -4.71 -8.16 5.60
CA ALA A 50 -5.31 -6.84 5.79
C ALA A 50 -5.94 -6.27 4.51
N PHE A 51 -6.98 -5.45 4.68
CA PHE A 51 -7.59 -4.70 3.59
C PHE A 51 -7.22 -3.22 3.65
N PHE A 52 -7.05 -2.62 2.46
CA PHE A 52 -6.63 -1.23 2.31
C PHE A 52 -7.57 -0.47 1.38
N TYR A 53 -7.92 0.77 1.75
CA TYR A 53 -8.67 1.69 0.88
C TYR A 53 -7.96 3.04 0.85
N LYS A 54 -7.67 3.56 -0.36
CA LYS A 54 -6.88 4.78 -0.56
C LYS A 54 -5.57 4.78 0.25
N ASN A 55 -4.89 3.63 0.25
CA ASN A 55 -3.64 3.38 0.98
C ASN A 55 -3.70 3.49 2.50
N LYS A 56 -4.91 3.48 3.07
CA LYS A 56 -5.12 3.38 4.52
C LYS A 56 -5.62 1.98 4.86
N ARG A 57 -4.95 1.32 5.81
CA ARG A 57 -5.38 0.02 6.36
C ARG A 57 -6.77 0.23 6.98
N ILE A 58 -7.73 -0.57 6.55
CA ILE A 58 -9.10 -0.44 7.01
C ILE A 58 -9.17 -0.98 8.44
N ARG A 59 -9.74 -0.18 9.35
CA ARG A 59 -9.94 -0.52 10.75
C ARG A 59 -11.29 -1.16 11.00
N ILE A 60 -12.34 -0.59 10.41
CA ILE A 60 -13.68 -1.15 10.45
C ILE A 60 -14.13 -1.29 9.00
N PHE A 61 -14.53 -2.50 8.63
CA PHE A 61 -15.14 -2.77 7.35
C PHE A 61 -16.48 -3.45 7.55
N PHE A 62 -17.55 -2.81 7.11
CA PHE A 62 -18.89 -3.38 7.14
C PHE A 62 -19.49 -3.41 5.74
N ASP A 63 -19.67 -4.60 5.16
CA ASP A 63 -20.46 -4.81 3.97
C ASP A 63 -21.90 -5.14 4.37
N GLU A 64 -22.77 -4.14 4.34
CA GLU A 64 -24.15 -4.20 4.81
C GLU A 64 -25.11 -4.57 3.68
N ARG A 65 -25.91 -5.62 3.88
CA ARG A 65 -27.08 -5.98 3.06
C ARG A 65 -28.22 -4.97 3.25
N ALA A 66 -29.23 -5.03 2.37
CA ALA A 66 -30.38 -4.13 2.43
C ALA A 66 -31.19 -4.24 3.74
N ASP A 67 -31.20 -5.41 4.37
CA ASP A 67 -31.83 -5.69 5.68
C ASP A 67 -30.97 -5.27 6.88
N ARG A 68 -29.81 -4.65 6.63
CA ARG A 68 -28.79 -4.23 7.62
C ARG A 68 -27.99 -5.38 8.24
N SER A 69 -28.17 -6.62 7.81
CA SER A 69 -27.24 -7.71 8.13
C SER A 69 -25.90 -7.50 7.41
N PHE A 70 -24.84 -8.18 7.84
CA PHE A 70 -23.53 -8.07 7.19
C PHE A 70 -23.30 -9.23 6.22
N GLU A 71 -22.96 -8.90 4.98
CA GLU A 71 -22.37 -9.83 4.01
C GLU A 71 -20.96 -10.23 4.44
N TYR A 72 -20.20 -9.23 4.87
CA TYR A 72 -18.88 -9.40 5.44
C TYR A 72 -18.58 -8.27 6.42
N SER A 73 -17.94 -8.58 7.53
CA SER A 73 -17.47 -7.57 8.46
C SER A 73 -16.16 -7.98 9.12
N PHE A 74 -15.33 -7.00 9.43
CA PHE A 74 -14.18 -7.19 10.30
C PHE A 74 -13.81 -5.91 11.05
N VAL A 75 -13.07 -6.10 12.15
CA VAL A 75 -12.35 -5.06 12.86
C VAL A 75 -10.87 -5.42 12.89
N ASP A 76 -10.03 -4.46 12.53
CA ASP A 76 -8.57 -4.55 12.51
C ASP A 76 -8.01 -3.33 13.24
N ILE A 77 -7.61 -3.51 14.50
CA ILE A 77 -7.24 -2.40 15.41
C ILE A 77 -6.02 -1.60 14.94
N ASP A 78 -5.21 -2.16 14.04
CA ASP A 78 -4.07 -1.49 13.42
C ASP A 78 -4.47 -0.56 12.26
N GLY A 79 -5.73 -0.61 11.84
CA GLY A 79 -6.26 0.22 10.77
C GLY A 79 -6.41 1.70 11.17
N THR A 80 -6.59 2.55 10.15
CA THR A 80 -6.74 4.01 10.29
C THR A 80 -7.92 4.60 9.53
N ILE A 81 -8.70 3.76 8.82
CA ILE A 81 -9.89 4.21 8.11
C ILE A 81 -11.07 3.28 8.37
N ASP A 82 -12.24 3.87 8.62
CA ASP A 82 -13.47 3.12 8.87
C ASP A 82 -14.41 3.29 7.68
N ILE A 83 -14.81 2.19 7.05
CA ILE A 83 -15.67 2.22 5.85
C ILE A 83 -16.81 1.22 5.94
N ARG A 84 -17.88 1.51 5.21
CA ARG A 84 -19.00 0.60 5.01
C ARG A 84 -19.46 0.57 3.55
N LEU A 85 -19.76 -0.61 3.05
CA LEU A 85 -20.44 -0.85 1.78
C LEU A 85 -21.93 -1.09 2.04
N LEU A 86 -22.77 -0.62 1.12
CA LEU A 86 -24.22 -0.77 1.19
C LEU A 86 -24.71 -1.50 -0.04
N ARG A 87 -25.31 -2.67 0.12
CA ARG A 87 -25.91 -3.44 -0.96
C ARG A 87 -27.39 -3.08 -1.16
N ASN A 88 -27.85 -3.15 -2.40
CA ASN A 88 -29.27 -3.05 -2.73
C ASN A 88 -29.99 -4.38 -2.42
N LYS A 89 -31.32 -4.44 -2.66
CA LYS A 89 -32.10 -5.69 -2.45
C LYS A 89 -31.70 -6.83 -3.38
N ALA A 90 -31.07 -6.54 -4.52
CA ALA A 90 -30.54 -7.54 -5.46
C ALA A 90 -29.17 -8.10 -5.02
N GLY A 91 -28.56 -7.55 -3.96
CA GLY A 91 -27.26 -7.95 -3.46
C GLY A 91 -26.08 -7.20 -4.09
N ASP A 92 -26.31 -6.24 -4.98
CA ASP A 92 -25.22 -5.47 -5.60
C ASP A 92 -24.78 -4.31 -4.70
N ILE A 93 -23.49 -3.98 -4.74
CA ILE A 93 -22.96 -2.83 -4.01
C ILE A 93 -23.49 -1.54 -4.64
N SER A 94 -24.32 -0.81 -3.89
CA SER A 94 -24.88 0.47 -4.30
C SER A 94 -23.99 1.65 -3.91
N ARG A 95 -23.34 1.61 -2.73
CA ARG A 95 -22.61 2.76 -2.15
C ARG A 95 -21.47 2.33 -1.25
N LEU A 96 -20.34 3.04 -1.36
CA LEU A 96 -19.23 3.02 -0.40
C LEU A 96 -19.23 4.31 0.42
N LYS A 97 -19.23 4.22 1.75
CA LYS A 97 -19.23 5.36 2.67
C LYS A 97 -18.13 5.25 3.72
N ARG A 98 -17.61 6.39 4.18
CA ARG A 98 -16.82 6.45 5.41
C ARG A 98 -17.74 6.36 6.62
N ILE A 99 -17.30 5.67 7.67
CA ILE A 99 -17.94 5.70 8.99
C ILE A 99 -17.37 6.92 9.73
N PRO A 100 -18.19 7.89 10.17
CA PRO A 100 -17.69 9.03 10.93
C PRO A 100 -17.02 8.60 12.23
N LYS A 101 -15.95 9.30 12.64
CA LYS A 101 -15.14 8.98 13.83
C LYS A 101 -15.98 8.73 15.10
N LYS A 102 -16.99 9.58 15.37
CA LYS A 102 -17.90 9.41 16.52
C LYS A 102 -18.65 8.07 16.46
N LYS A 103 -19.13 7.67 15.28
CA LYS A 103 -19.85 6.41 15.07
C LYS A 103 -18.90 5.21 15.13
N ALA A 104 -17.71 5.32 14.54
CA ALA A 104 -16.68 4.28 14.62
C ALA A 104 -16.23 4.01 16.06
N ASN A 105 -16.03 5.07 16.86
CA ASN A 105 -15.68 4.92 18.27
C ASN A 105 -16.81 4.24 19.07
N LYS A 106 -18.08 4.54 18.77
CA LYS A 106 -19.21 3.83 19.38
C LYS A 106 -19.17 2.34 19.02
N ILE A 107 -19.02 2.01 17.73
CA ILE A 107 -18.91 0.62 17.26
C ILE A 107 -17.78 -0.12 17.99
N LEU A 108 -16.59 0.49 18.08
CA LEU A 108 -15.43 -0.12 18.74
C LEU A 108 -15.66 -0.31 20.23
N LYS A 109 -16.25 0.68 20.92
CA LYS A 109 -16.60 0.55 22.34
C LYS A 109 -17.62 -0.56 22.57
N ASP A 110 -18.63 -0.66 21.70
CA ASP A 110 -19.69 -1.67 21.79
C ASP A 110 -19.12 -3.08 21.52
N MET A 111 -18.17 -3.22 20.59
CA MET A 111 -17.55 -4.51 20.22
C MET A 111 -16.41 -4.96 21.16
N LEU A 112 -15.59 -4.02 21.64
CA LEU A 112 -14.33 -4.31 22.34
C LEU A 112 -14.38 -3.92 23.83
N GLY A 113 -15.43 -3.23 24.29
CA GLY A 113 -15.51 -2.65 25.64
C GLY A 113 -14.68 -1.38 25.83
N PHE A 114 -13.80 -1.04 24.89
CA PHE A 114 -13.00 0.18 24.89
C PHE A 114 -12.85 0.74 23.46
N VAL A 115 -12.41 1.98 23.36
CA VAL A 115 -12.02 2.56 22.06
C VAL A 115 -10.50 2.43 21.95
N PRO A 116 -9.98 1.54 21.08
CA PRO A 116 -8.54 1.49 20.83
C PRO A 116 -8.07 2.89 20.47
N LYS A 117 -6.96 3.32 21.09
CA LYS A 117 -6.29 4.53 20.64
C LYS A 117 -6.06 4.32 19.15
N HIS A 118 -6.61 5.23 18.34
CA HIS A 118 -6.26 5.27 16.93
C HIS A 118 -4.74 5.18 16.89
N PRO A 119 -4.13 4.25 16.11
CA PRO A 119 -2.70 4.33 15.90
C PRO A 119 -2.45 5.79 15.59
N THR A 120 -1.73 6.47 16.48
CA THR A 120 -1.29 7.82 16.22
C THR A 120 -0.47 7.62 14.97
N GLU A 121 -1.03 7.99 13.81
CA GLU A 121 -0.22 8.36 12.67
C GLU A 121 0.79 9.30 13.30
N ASN A 122 2.02 8.84 13.57
CA ASN A 122 2.94 9.50 14.48
C ASN A 122 3.10 10.94 14.03
N THR A 123 2.26 11.82 14.60
CA THR A 123 2.09 13.19 14.16
C THR A 123 3.00 14.00 15.05
N LYS A 124 4.30 13.67 14.99
CA LYS A 124 5.19 14.78 14.67
C LYS A 124 4.70 15.25 13.30
N PRO A 125 4.45 16.54 13.06
CA PRO A 125 4.28 17.02 11.70
C PRO A 125 5.62 16.85 10.98
N HIS A 126 6.02 15.61 10.67
CA HIS A 126 6.64 15.37 9.40
C HIS A 126 5.54 15.61 8.39
N LYS A 127 5.37 16.90 8.01
CA LYS A 127 5.18 17.23 6.61
C LYS A 127 6.31 16.54 5.85
N LYS A 128 6.23 15.22 5.61
CA LYS A 128 6.86 14.65 4.45
C LYS A 128 6.04 15.25 3.33
N LYS A 129 6.53 16.38 2.79
CA LYS A 129 6.00 16.94 1.54
C LYS A 129 5.81 15.74 0.62
N GLU A 130 4.56 15.46 0.26
CA GLU A 130 4.28 14.50 -0.79
C GLU A 130 5.08 14.97 -2.00
N TYR A 131 5.92 14.09 -2.53
CA TYR A 131 6.71 14.45 -3.69
C TYR A 131 5.76 14.44 -4.89
N THR A 132 5.43 15.62 -5.39
CA THR A 132 4.44 15.80 -6.46
C THR A 132 5.06 16.10 -7.81
N ASP A 133 6.37 16.34 -7.89
CA ASP A 133 7.08 16.66 -9.13
C ASP A 133 7.39 15.41 -9.96
N ILE A 134 6.35 14.68 -10.34
CA ILE A 134 6.44 13.46 -11.16
C ILE A 134 5.29 13.42 -12.16
N GLU A 135 5.62 13.16 -13.42
CA GLU A 135 4.66 13.20 -14.52
C GLU A 135 4.83 12.00 -15.44
N ARG A 136 3.71 11.54 -16.01
CA ARG A 136 3.75 10.61 -17.15
C ARG A 136 4.01 11.39 -18.42
N CYS A 137 4.99 10.97 -19.20
CA CYS A 137 5.27 11.58 -20.50
C CYS A 137 5.34 10.52 -21.61
N GLN A 138 5.08 10.93 -22.85
CA GLN A 138 5.32 10.08 -24.01
C GLN A 138 6.72 10.36 -24.57
N LEU A 139 7.23 9.45 -25.40
CA LEU A 139 8.54 9.61 -26.03
C LEU A 139 8.65 10.86 -26.94
N LYS A 140 7.50 11.43 -27.35
CA LYS A 140 7.44 12.68 -28.11
C LYS A 140 7.58 13.93 -27.24
N ASP A 141 7.22 13.84 -25.96
CA ASP A 141 7.20 14.96 -25.01
C ASP A 141 8.53 15.10 -24.23
N VAL A 142 9.44 14.14 -24.38
CA VAL A 142 10.77 14.19 -23.74
C VAL A 142 11.78 14.97 -24.59
N PRO A 143 12.74 15.68 -23.95
CA PRO A 143 13.79 16.42 -24.65
C PRO A 143 14.56 15.55 -25.64
N VAL A 144 15.00 16.15 -26.75
CA VAL A 144 15.66 15.44 -27.87
C VAL A 144 16.87 14.63 -27.41
N GLY A 145 17.69 15.16 -26.50
CA GLY A 145 18.83 14.44 -25.92
C GLY A 145 18.41 13.16 -25.17
N ILE A 146 17.37 13.25 -24.35
CA ILE A 146 16.81 12.12 -23.60
C ILE A 146 16.19 11.09 -24.54
N LYS A 147 15.45 11.55 -25.56
CA LYS A 147 14.90 10.69 -26.61
C LYS A 147 15.98 9.88 -27.32
N LYS A 148 17.12 10.50 -27.65
CA LYS A 148 18.29 9.83 -28.25
C LYS A 148 18.88 8.78 -27.28
N VAL A 149 19.01 9.12 -26.00
CA VAL A 149 19.49 8.20 -24.96
C VAL A 149 18.59 6.98 -24.83
N ILE A 150 17.27 7.18 -24.72
CA ILE A 150 16.28 6.08 -24.63
C ILE A 150 16.41 5.14 -25.82
N LYS A 151 16.40 5.70 -27.05
CA LYS A 151 16.46 4.89 -28.28
C LYS A 151 17.76 4.09 -28.39
N LYS A 152 18.91 4.69 -28.06
CA LYS A 152 20.22 4.05 -28.23
C LYS A 152 20.61 3.10 -27.10
N ARG A 153 20.25 3.43 -25.84
CA ARG A 153 20.80 2.77 -24.65
C ARG A 153 19.77 1.96 -23.86
N CYS A 154 18.47 2.21 -24.03
CA CYS A 154 17.40 1.50 -23.32
C CYS A 154 16.73 0.42 -24.20
N THR A 155 17.54 -0.46 -24.79
CA THR A 155 17.08 -1.45 -25.77
C THR A 155 16.59 -2.77 -25.16
N LYS A 156 17.01 -3.08 -23.92
CA LYS A 156 16.67 -4.33 -23.21
C LYS A 156 15.40 -4.16 -22.35
N ASN A 157 14.75 -5.27 -21.99
CA ASN A 157 13.59 -5.27 -21.07
C ASN A 157 14.06 -5.12 -19.62
N LYS A 158 14.62 -3.96 -19.29
CA LYS A 158 15.13 -3.62 -17.96
C LYS A 158 14.59 -2.27 -17.52
N TRP A 159 14.64 -2.01 -16.22
CA TRP A 159 14.32 -0.72 -15.65
C TRP A 159 15.51 0.22 -15.80
N TYR A 160 15.27 1.41 -16.33
CA TYR A 160 16.29 2.44 -16.52
C TYR A 160 15.95 3.69 -15.71
N ILE A 161 16.95 4.25 -15.04
CA ILE A 161 16.91 5.59 -14.45
C ILE A 161 17.88 6.46 -15.25
N ILE A 162 17.35 7.40 -16.02
CA ILE A 162 18.13 8.31 -16.86
C ILE A 162 18.28 9.62 -16.09
N LYS A 163 19.47 9.89 -15.58
CA LYS A 163 19.83 11.14 -14.91
C LYS A 163 20.15 12.23 -15.92
N SER A 164 19.56 13.41 -15.79
CA SER A 164 19.85 14.58 -16.62
C SER A 164 19.99 15.84 -15.76
N SER A 165 20.43 16.95 -16.37
CA SER A 165 20.64 18.23 -15.68
C SER A 165 19.37 18.84 -15.12
N ASN A 166 18.23 18.63 -15.79
CA ASN A 166 16.95 19.22 -15.42
C ASN A 166 16.04 18.22 -14.67
N ARG A 167 15.82 17.04 -15.26
CA ARG A 167 14.89 16.03 -14.74
C ARG A 167 15.45 14.63 -14.90
N ASP A 168 15.07 13.74 -13.99
CA ASP A 168 15.37 12.31 -14.11
C ASP A 168 14.22 11.59 -14.81
N TYR A 169 14.51 10.48 -15.48
CA TYR A 169 13.48 9.70 -16.17
C TYR A 169 13.52 8.23 -15.77
N VAL A 170 12.35 7.66 -15.47
CA VAL A 170 12.19 6.22 -15.30
C VAL A 170 11.59 5.63 -16.56
N TYR A 171 12.27 4.63 -17.14
CA TYR A 171 11.85 4.03 -18.40
C TYR A 171 11.88 2.50 -18.37
N PHE A 172 10.87 1.87 -18.97
CA PHE A 172 10.84 0.44 -19.27
C PHE A 172 10.11 0.19 -20.60
N LYS A 173 10.69 -0.59 -21.51
CA LYS A 173 10.23 -0.74 -22.90
C LYS A 173 8.99 -1.64 -23.11
N LYS A 174 8.78 -2.68 -22.29
CA LYS A 174 7.72 -3.70 -22.45
C LYS A 174 6.88 -3.92 -21.20
N VAL A 175 6.06 -2.95 -20.85
CA VAL A 175 5.03 -3.05 -19.78
C VAL A 175 3.65 -2.96 -20.41
N PRO A 176 2.59 -3.45 -19.75
CA PRO A 176 1.23 -3.15 -20.18
C PRO A 176 1.09 -1.63 -20.38
N LYS A 177 0.47 -1.22 -21.49
CA LYS A 177 0.23 0.20 -21.81
C LYS A 177 -0.39 0.96 -20.62
N ASP A 178 -1.19 0.25 -19.83
CA ASP A 178 -1.89 0.76 -18.67
C ASP A 178 -1.12 0.37 -17.41
N PHE A 179 -0.44 1.35 -16.82
CA PHE A 179 0.23 1.26 -15.51
C PHE A 179 -0.20 2.43 -14.63
N ALA A 180 -0.21 2.24 -13.32
CA ALA A 180 -0.31 3.30 -12.31
C ALA A 180 1.05 3.48 -11.60
N PHE A 181 1.26 4.61 -10.94
CA PHE A 181 2.42 4.79 -10.08
C PHE A 181 2.03 5.50 -8.79
N GLN A 182 2.82 5.28 -7.74
CA GLN A 182 2.65 5.90 -6.44
C GLN A 182 4.00 6.19 -5.81
N ILE A 183 4.12 7.30 -5.08
CA ILE A 183 5.25 7.57 -4.20
C ILE A 183 4.84 7.36 -2.74
N ILE A 184 5.56 6.48 -2.03
CA ILE A 184 5.43 6.29 -0.58
C ILE A 184 6.79 6.57 0.06
N GLY A 185 6.94 7.74 0.66
CA GLY A 185 8.22 8.19 1.21
C GLY A 185 9.27 8.34 0.10
N LYS A 186 10.26 7.43 0.06
CA LYS A 186 11.29 7.38 -0.99
C LYS A 186 11.04 6.26 -2.02
N ASN A 187 9.95 5.51 -1.94
CA ASN A 187 9.68 4.44 -2.89
C ASN A 187 8.75 4.94 -4.00
N LEU A 188 9.23 4.91 -5.25
CA LEU A 188 8.40 5.01 -6.44
C LEU A 188 7.95 3.59 -6.83
N ASN A 189 6.68 3.29 -6.63
CA ASN A 189 6.08 2.01 -6.99
C ASN A 189 5.27 2.15 -8.28
N ILE A 190 5.48 1.23 -9.21
CA ILE A 190 4.77 1.18 -10.49
C ILE A 190 3.95 -0.11 -10.51
N HIS A 191 2.66 -0.01 -10.86
CA HIS A 191 1.73 -1.12 -10.84
C HIS A 191 1.08 -1.32 -12.21
N ASP A 192 0.92 -2.58 -12.62
CA ASP A 192 0.10 -2.89 -13.79
C ASP A 192 -1.38 -2.70 -13.47
N ILE A 193 -2.14 -2.13 -14.41
CA ILE A 193 -3.60 -1.95 -14.28
C ILE A 193 -4.40 -2.63 -15.42
N GLY A 194 -3.75 -3.41 -16.29
CA GLY A 194 -4.36 -3.97 -17.50
C GLY A 194 -4.29 -5.51 -17.63
N LYS A 195 -5.33 -6.12 -18.24
CA LYS A 195 -5.44 -7.56 -18.52
C LYS A 195 -4.69 -8.03 -19.78
N LYS A 196 -4.24 -7.12 -20.67
CA LYS A 196 -3.60 -7.47 -21.95
C LYS A 196 -2.18 -6.91 -22.03
N LYS A 197 -1.20 -7.77 -22.30
CA LYS A 197 0.19 -7.39 -22.64
C LYS A 197 0.24 -6.75 -24.04
N LYS A 198 -0.28 -5.52 -24.20
CA LYS A 198 0.03 -4.70 -25.38
C LYS A 198 1.45 -4.13 -25.20
N ASN A 199 2.24 -4.05 -26.28
CA ASN A 199 3.62 -3.55 -26.31
C ASN A 199 3.70 -2.04 -25.94
N GLY A 200 3.50 -1.70 -24.67
CA GLY A 200 3.61 -0.35 -24.13
C GLY A 200 4.92 -0.12 -23.38
N SER A 201 5.20 1.13 -23.04
CA SER A 201 6.37 1.51 -22.24
C SER A 201 5.97 2.35 -21.03
N VAL A 202 6.66 2.16 -19.91
CA VAL A 202 6.68 3.14 -18.82
C VAL A 202 7.65 4.24 -19.21
N LEU A 203 7.20 5.48 -19.08
CA LEU A 203 8.05 6.65 -19.11
C LEU A 203 7.51 7.69 -18.12
N LEU A 204 8.29 7.95 -17.08
CA LEU A 204 7.99 8.94 -16.05
C LEU A 204 9.10 9.99 -16.03
N SER A 205 8.72 11.25 -15.91
CA SER A 205 9.58 12.42 -15.76
C SER A 205 9.55 12.86 -14.30
N ILE A 206 10.68 12.86 -13.63
CA ILE A 206 10.83 13.08 -12.19
C ILE A 206 11.66 14.34 -12.00
N GLY A 207 11.17 15.24 -11.16
CA GLY A 207 11.87 16.43 -10.73
C GLY A 207 13.26 16.15 -10.16
N ARG A 208 14.07 17.20 -10.16
CA ARG A 208 15.47 17.10 -9.75
C ARG A 208 15.60 16.67 -8.29
N ASN A 209 16.69 15.96 -7.97
CA ASN A 209 17.12 15.60 -6.62
C ASN A 209 16.16 14.70 -5.81
N PHE A 210 15.18 14.07 -6.42
CA PHE A 210 14.40 13.04 -5.74
C PHE A 210 15.20 11.74 -5.64
N ASN A 211 15.66 11.41 -4.44
CA ASN A 211 16.30 10.12 -4.19
C ASN A 211 15.23 9.07 -3.89
N PHE A 212 15.03 8.15 -4.82
CA PHE A 212 14.01 7.12 -4.72
C PHE A 212 14.54 5.71 -4.96
N THR A 213 13.87 4.73 -4.36
CA THR A 213 13.92 3.33 -4.74
C THR A 213 12.80 3.03 -5.72
N LEU A 214 13.02 2.08 -6.63
CA LEU A 214 12.03 1.68 -7.62
C LEU A 214 11.47 0.30 -7.27
N THR A 215 10.14 0.22 -7.18
CA THR A 215 9.42 -1.05 -7.09
C THR A 215 8.45 -1.20 -8.25
N TYR A 216 8.21 -2.45 -8.65
CA TYR A 216 7.23 -2.80 -9.66
C TYR A 216 6.34 -3.91 -9.10
N ASN A 217 5.02 -3.68 -9.11
CA ASN A 217 4.04 -4.52 -8.43
C ASN A 217 4.45 -4.81 -6.97
N SER A 218 4.89 -3.76 -6.26
CA SER A 218 5.39 -3.82 -4.88
C SER A 218 6.69 -4.61 -4.66
N LYS A 219 7.33 -5.11 -5.72
CA LYS A 219 8.60 -5.84 -5.63
C LYS A 219 9.78 -4.96 -6.06
N PRO A 220 10.90 -4.93 -5.33
CA PRO A 220 12.10 -4.23 -5.75
C PRO A 220 12.57 -4.70 -7.13
N VAL A 221 13.00 -3.76 -7.97
CA VAL A 221 13.52 -4.05 -9.30
C VAL A 221 14.96 -3.59 -9.46
N LYS A 222 15.75 -4.37 -10.21
CA LYS A 222 17.10 -3.97 -10.59
C LYS A 222 17.03 -2.85 -11.63
N THR A 223 17.66 -1.71 -11.33
CA THR A 223 17.69 -0.53 -12.20
C THR A 223 19.07 -0.34 -12.82
N ILE A 224 19.10 0.05 -14.10
CA ILE A 224 20.30 0.54 -14.77
C ILE A 224 20.29 2.07 -14.75
N ILE A 225 21.31 2.67 -14.14
CA ILE A 225 21.45 4.13 -14.09
C ILE A 225 22.24 4.59 -15.31
N ILE A 226 21.68 5.55 -16.05
CA ILE A 226 22.32 6.18 -17.21
C ILE A 226 22.45 7.67 -16.91
N LYS A 227 23.66 8.23 -17.03
CA LYS A 227 23.85 9.68 -17.06
C LYS A 227 23.71 10.17 -18.49
N ALA A 228 22.70 10.99 -18.76
CA ALA A 228 22.57 11.76 -19.99
C ALA A 228 23.47 12.99 -19.85
N LYS A 229 24.48 13.09 -20.73
CA LYS A 229 25.27 14.30 -20.92
C LYS A 229 24.45 15.32 -21.70
#